data_AF-A0ABD3N8P1-F1
#
_entry.id   AF-A0ABD3N8P1-F1
#
_cell.length_a   1.000
_cell.length_b   1.000
_cell.length_c   1.000
_cell.angle_alpha   90.00
_cell.angle_beta   90.00
_cell.angle_gamma   90.00
#
_symmetry.space_group_name_H-M   'P 1'
#
loop_
_entity.id
_entity.type
_entity.pdbx_description
1 polymer ?
#
loop_
_entity_poly.entity_id
_entity_poly.type
_entity_poly.pdbx_seq_one_letter_code
_entity_poly.pdbx_strand_id
1 'polypeptide(L)'
;MRADDGGVKLVRVPGTIVQSTPMPGITLILAAPFPSRLRYLWPLMSSFAYVTRVIIVKSELSDDEYMKSSALSSCVYGPMILRGMSQGGRTRPVDVEICDANETITREWMERLGLLDSDDDDDDDDDDEGGVNENDGIARIFLDCGNEQEMPPPARNVVLERCGRRRCHAGGRKGRMPSAILAVGPERGWTDNEARVFVDECGFESATLGGSILRVDAAVVVGLGIVSAALDECHAMGMTGGGGSDDAIAGRMETSTRKRALESSPTSHDDEPRSPFNVEGE
;
A
#
# COMPACT_ATOMS: atom_id res chain seq x y z
N MET A 1 40.22 45.15 4.78
CA MET A 1 39.86 44.18 3.73
C MET A 1 38.81 43.27 4.34
N ARG A 2 37.52 43.55 4.11
CA ARG A 2 36.41 42.72 4.61
C ARG A 2 36.15 41.65 3.56
N ALA A 3 36.22 40.38 3.97
CA ALA A 3 35.86 39.25 3.13
C ALA A 3 34.36 39.36 2.80
N ASP A 4 34.07 39.36 1.51
CA ASP A 4 32.72 39.29 0.98
C ASP A 4 32.28 37.83 1.14
N ASP A 5 31.60 37.52 2.23
CA ASP A 5 31.04 36.20 2.49
C ASP A 5 29.94 35.98 1.46
N GLY A 6 30.27 35.28 0.36
CA GLY A 6 29.43 35.02 -0.82
C GLY A 6 28.19 34.16 -0.55
N GLY A 7 27.35 34.58 0.39
CA GLY A 7 26.11 33.93 0.76
C GLY A 7 25.03 34.19 -0.27
N VAL A 8 24.41 33.12 -0.76
CA VAL A 8 23.21 33.21 -1.58
C VAL A 8 22.00 33.38 -0.66
N LYS A 9 21.29 34.51 -0.78
CA LYS A 9 20.03 34.75 -0.07
C LYS A 9 18.86 34.47 -1.00
N LEU A 10 18.12 33.41 -0.71
CA LEU A 10 16.85 33.16 -1.39
C LEU A 10 15.80 34.16 -0.89
N VAL A 11 15.24 34.95 -1.81
CA VAL A 11 14.15 35.89 -1.52
C VAL A 11 12.90 35.38 -2.22
N ARG A 12 11.84 35.12 -1.45
CA ARG A 12 10.54 34.76 -2.01
C ARG A 12 10.03 35.94 -2.85
N VAL A 13 9.80 35.71 -4.14
CA VAL A 13 9.11 36.68 -4.99
C VAL A 13 7.60 36.57 -4.72
N PRO A 14 6.92 37.65 -4.33
CA PRO A 14 5.47 37.65 -4.16
C PRO A 14 4.78 37.25 -5.47
N GLY A 15 3.75 36.41 -5.40
CA GLY A 15 3.00 35.96 -6.57
C GLY A 15 3.62 34.79 -7.36
N THR A 16 4.80 34.29 -6.99
CA THR A 16 5.42 33.12 -7.66
C THR A 16 5.25 31.81 -6.87
N ILE A 17 4.53 31.83 -5.74
CA ILE A 17 4.23 30.59 -5.02
C ILE A 17 3.14 29.85 -5.78
N VAL A 18 3.51 28.69 -6.34
CA VAL A 18 2.59 27.73 -6.91
C VAL A 18 2.24 26.72 -5.82
N GLN A 19 0.95 26.59 -5.51
CA GLN A 19 0.46 25.52 -4.64
C GLN A 19 0.77 24.19 -5.31
N SER A 20 1.42 23.27 -4.59
CA SER A 20 1.75 21.96 -5.14
C SER A 20 0.48 21.15 -5.41
N THR A 21 0.40 20.50 -6.58
CA THR A 21 -0.77 19.68 -6.95
C THR A 21 -0.96 18.55 -5.95
N PRO A 22 -2.18 18.34 -5.41
CA PRO A 22 -2.43 17.26 -4.48
C PRO A 22 -2.10 15.90 -5.14
N MET A 23 -1.47 14.99 -4.40
CA MET A 23 -1.13 13.65 -4.88
C MET A 23 -1.68 12.60 -3.94
N PRO A 24 -1.80 11.34 -4.39
CA PRO A 24 -2.06 10.22 -3.51
C PRO A 24 -1.02 10.10 -2.39
N GLY A 25 -1.44 9.48 -1.29
CA GLY A 25 -0.61 9.29 -0.10
C GLY A 25 -0.67 7.85 0.42
N ILE A 26 0.46 7.37 0.92
CA ILE A 26 0.62 6.08 1.58
C ILE A 26 1.21 6.33 2.96
N THR A 27 0.51 5.87 3.99
CA THR A 27 1.05 5.69 5.34
C THR A 27 1.48 4.24 5.50
N LEU A 28 2.76 4.01 5.77
CA LEU A 28 3.29 2.66 6.02
C LEU A 28 3.39 2.43 7.52
N ILE A 29 2.69 1.44 8.04
CA ILE A 29 2.89 0.88 9.38
C ILE A 29 3.80 -0.33 9.22
N LEU A 30 5.00 -0.25 9.77
CA LEU A 30 6.00 -1.30 9.68
C LEU A 30 6.37 -1.75 11.09
N ALA A 31 6.07 -3.01 11.41
CA ALA A 31 6.65 -3.62 12.61
C ALA A 31 8.17 -3.64 12.48
N ALA A 32 8.86 -3.26 13.55
CA ALA A 32 10.31 -3.10 13.55
C ALA A 32 11.01 -4.37 13.03
N PRO A 33 11.60 -4.32 11.82
CA PRO A 33 12.31 -5.46 11.27
C PRO A 33 13.73 -5.51 11.86
N PHE A 34 14.50 -6.53 11.48
CA PHE A 34 15.93 -6.58 11.82
C PHE A 34 16.64 -5.24 11.51
N PRO A 35 17.43 -4.68 12.44
CA PRO A 35 18.00 -3.34 12.26
C PRO A 35 18.85 -3.13 11.01
N SER A 36 19.56 -4.16 10.55
CA SER A 36 20.32 -4.11 9.29
C SER A 36 19.40 -3.95 8.09
N ARG A 37 18.25 -4.63 8.08
CA ARG A 37 17.22 -4.53 7.06
C ARG A 37 16.54 -3.16 7.11
N LEU A 38 16.25 -2.64 8.29
CA LEU A 38 15.66 -1.31 8.42
C LEU A 38 16.55 -0.21 7.81
N ARG A 39 17.87 -0.26 8.03
CA ARG A 39 18.82 0.68 7.39
C ARG A 39 18.75 0.64 5.87
N TYR A 40 18.55 -0.54 5.28
CA TYR A 40 18.36 -0.70 3.84
C TYR A 40 16.99 -0.18 3.37
N LEU A 41 15.94 -0.33 4.18
CA LEU A 41 14.59 0.09 3.84
C LEU A 41 14.41 1.61 3.87
N TRP A 42 15.09 2.35 4.75
CA TRP A 42 14.95 3.82 4.81
C TRP A 42 15.07 4.55 3.47
N PRO A 43 16.16 4.37 2.68
CA PRO A 43 16.27 5.02 1.38
C PRO A 43 15.26 4.46 0.36
N LEU A 44 14.88 3.19 0.45
CA LEU A 44 13.90 2.60 -0.45
C LEU A 44 12.50 3.17 -0.24
N MET A 45 11.97 3.09 0.98
CA MET A 45 10.65 3.60 1.34
C MET A 45 10.52 5.09 1.01
N SER A 46 11.56 5.85 1.31
CA SER A 46 11.60 7.28 1.01
C SER A 46 11.78 7.61 -0.48
N SER A 47 12.13 6.66 -1.35
CA SER A 47 12.17 6.90 -2.81
C SER A 47 10.79 6.87 -3.47
N PHE A 48 9.80 6.20 -2.88
CA PHE A 48 8.46 6.09 -3.45
C PHE A 48 7.68 7.40 -3.33
N ALA A 49 7.22 7.96 -4.44
CA ALA A 49 6.59 9.29 -4.48
C ALA A 49 5.42 9.47 -3.48
N TYR A 50 4.63 8.40 -3.27
CA TYR A 50 3.42 8.43 -2.44
C TYR A 50 3.64 8.09 -0.98
N VAL A 51 4.82 7.62 -0.55
CA VAL A 51 5.06 7.35 0.88
C VAL A 51 5.17 8.67 1.64
N THR A 52 4.11 9.07 2.32
CA THR A 52 4.02 10.35 3.05
C THR A 52 4.39 10.21 4.50
N ARG A 53 4.14 9.05 5.11
CA ARG A 53 4.39 8.77 6.52
C ARG A 53 4.85 7.33 6.71
N VAL A 54 5.87 7.12 7.53
CA VAL A 54 6.36 5.79 7.95
C VAL A 54 6.28 5.72 9.46
N ILE A 55 5.55 4.75 9.98
CA ILE A 55 5.32 4.52 11.39
C ILE A 55 5.98 3.19 11.74
N ILE A 56 6.98 3.23 12.62
CA ILE A 56 7.65 2.03 13.13
C ILE A 56 7.03 1.64 14.47
N VAL A 57 6.58 0.40 14.56
CA VAL A 57 5.90 -0.13 15.74
C VAL A 57 6.61 -1.34 16.30
N LYS A 58 6.51 -1.53 17.62
CA LYS A 58 6.83 -2.82 18.24
C LYS A 58 5.66 -3.76 17.99
N SER A 59 5.97 -4.94 17.46
CA SER A 59 5.02 -6.06 17.38
C SER A 59 5.28 -7.07 18.48
N GLU A 60 4.32 -7.93 18.78
CA GLU A 60 4.45 -8.98 19.78
C GLU A 60 5.56 -9.99 19.43
N LEU A 61 5.79 -10.24 18.14
CA LEU A 61 6.82 -11.18 17.66
C LEU A 61 8.18 -10.53 17.31
N SER A 62 8.30 -9.20 17.42
CA SER A 62 9.57 -8.50 17.23
C SER A 62 10.37 -8.43 18.52
N ASP A 63 11.70 -8.48 18.40
CA ASP A 63 12.60 -8.34 19.53
C ASP A 63 12.61 -6.90 20.07
N ASP A 64 12.50 -6.75 21.39
CA ASP A 64 12.54 -5.45 22.08
C ASP A 64 13.86 -4.70 21.83
N GLU A 65 14.96 -5.40 21.55
CA GLU A 65 16.25 -4.80 21.21
C GLU A 65 16.21 -4.04 19.87
N TYR A 66 15.31 -4.41 18.95
CA TYR A 66 15.21 -3.74 17.66
C TYR A 66 14.71 -2.31 17.82
N MET A 67 13.78 -2.09 18.76
CA MET A 67 13.27 -0.76 19.13
C MET A 67 14.33 0.14 19.75
N LYS A 68 15.39 -0.45 20.33
CA LYS A 68 16.53 0.29 20.92
C LYS A 68 17.66 0.53 19.92
N SER A 69 17.53 0.05 18.68
CA SER A 69 18.59 0.13 17.70
C SER A 69 18.85 1.56 17.23
N SER A 70 20.13 1.87 16.98
CA SER A 70 20.51 3.12 16.31
C SER A 70 19.93 3.26 14.90
N ALA A 71 19.43 2.19 14.29
CA ALA A 71 18.71 2.26 13.02
C ALA A 71 17.44 3.11 13.08
N LEU A 72 16.86 3.30 14.28
CA LEU A 72 15.69 4.12 14.54
C LEU A 72 16.04 5.55 14.99
N SER A 73 17.33 5.89 15.08
CA SER A 73 17.75 7.24 15.45
C SER A 73 17.66 8.19 14.24
N SER A 74 17.10 9.38 14.46
CA SER A 74 16.91 10.39 13.39
C SER A 74 18.20 10.85 12.72
N CYS A 75 19.31 10.88 13.46
CA CYS A 75 20.64 11.15 12.89
C CYS A 75 21.14 10.05 11.94
N VAL A 76 20.61 8.83 12.05
CA VAL A 76 20.95 7.68 11.21
C VAL A 76 19.98 7.59 10.03
N TYR A 77 18.66 7.56 10.28
CA TYR A 77 17.69 7.44 9.20
C TYR A 77 17.53 8.72 8.39
N GLY A 78 17.73 9.91 8.97
CA GLY A 78 17.54 11.20 8.29
C GLY A 78 18.39 11.34 7.01
N PRO A 79 19.71 11.11 7.06
CA PRO A 79 20.55 11.12 5.87
C PRO A 79 20.16 10.05 4.84
N MET A 80 19.66 8.89 5.28
CA MET A 80 19.22 7.82 4.40
C MET A 80 17.91 8.16 3.68
N ILE A 81 16.96 8.75 4.40
CA ILE A 81 15.71 9.29 3.84
C ILE A 81 16.03 10.38 2.83
N LEU A 82 16.92 11.33 3.18
CA LEU A 82 17.33 12.38 2.25
C LEU A 82 17.94 11.82 0.96
N ARG A 83 18.78 10.78 1.07
CA ARG A 83 19.35 10.10 -0.10
C ARG A 83 18.27 9.41 -0.95
N GLY A 84 17.34 8.70 -0.32
CA GLY A 84 16.22 8.05 -1.01
C GLY A 84 15.30 9.03 -1.71
N MET A 85 14.93 10.12 -1.03
CA MET A 85 14.16 11.23 -1.60
C MET A 85 14.87 11.86 -2.80
N SER A 86 16.18 12.11 -2.68
CA SER A 86 16.98 12.67 -3.78
C SER A 86 17.00 11.74 -5.00
N GLN A 87 17.13 10.43 -4.78
CA GLN A 87 17.09 9.44 -5.86
C GLN A 87 15.71 9.34 -6.51
N GLY A 88 14.65 9.39 -5.71
CA GLY A 88 13.26 9.36 -6.18
C GLY A 88 12.76 10.70 -6.77
N GLY A 89 13.61 11.73 -6.84
CA GLY A 89 13.22 13.06 -7.33
C GLY A 89 12.15 13.74 -6.49
N ARG A 90 12.11 13.46 -5.18
CA ARG A 90 11.04 13.91 -4.28
C ARG A 90 11.35 15.24 -3.63
N THR A 91 10.33 16.09 -3.58
CA THR A 91 10.39 17.41 -2.91
C THR A 91 9.51 17.49 -1.66
N ARG A 92 8.69 16.47 -1.41
CA ARG A 92 7.86 16.37 -0.20
C ARG A 92 8.56 15.53 0.85
N PRO A 93 8.60 15.99 2.11
CA PRO A 93 9.21 15.21 3.19
C PRO A 93 8.42 13.93 3.45
N VAL A 94 9.10 12.94 4.00
CA VAL A 94 8.49 11.74 4.58
C VAL A 94 8.46 11.94 6.08
N ASP A 95 7.26 11.92 6.66
CA ASP A 95 7.12 11.97 8.10
C ASP A 95 7.47 10.60 8.71
N VAL A 96 8.16 10.62 9.84
CA VAL A 96 8.63 9.40 10.50
C VAL A 96 8.23 9.43 11.95
N GLU A 97 7.47 8.41 12.35
CA GLU A 97 7.08 8.21 13.73
C GLU A 97 7.63 6.88 14.22
N ILE A 98 8.32 6.91 15.36
CA ILE A 98 8.85 5.72 16.03
C ILE A 98 8.09 5.59 17.34
N CYS A 99 7.28 4.54 17.46
CA CYS A 99 6.48 4.29 18.66
C CYS A 99 7.34 3.75 19.80
N ASP A 100 6.86 3.88 21.04
CA ASP A 100 7.56 3.32 22.21
C ASP A 100 7.52 1.78 22.15
N ALA A 101 8.56 1.12 22.64
CA ALA A 101 8.63 -0.34 22.71
C ALA A 101 7.56 -0.97 23.63
N ASN A 102 7.03 -0.16 24.56
CA ASN A 102 5.97 -0.57 25.48
C ASN A 102 4.56 -0.31 24.92
N GLU A 103 4.44 0.42 23.81
CA GLU A 103 3.13 0.62 23.19
C GLU A 103 2.70 -0.66 22.49
N THR A 104 1.44 -1.03 22.71
CA THR A 104 0.77 -2.15 22.05
C THR A 104 -0.16 -1.63 20.97
N ILE A 105 -0.26 -2.38 19.88
CA ILE A 105 -1.19 -2.08 18.80
C ILE A 105 -2.60 -2.30 19.33
N THR A 106 -3.35 -1.21 19.46
CA THR A 106 -4.73 -1.15 19.95
C THR A 106 -5.51 -0.16 19.09
N ARG A 107 -6.84 -0.20 19.13
CA ARG A 107 -7.67 0.79 18.44
C ARG A 107 -7.40 2.23 18.92
N GLU A 108 -7.32 2.46 20.23
CA GLU A 108 -7.00 3.78 20.81
C GLU A 108 -5.66 4.33 20.29
N TRP A 109 -4.67 3.43 20.11
CA TRP A 109 -3.39 3.80 19.53
C TRP A 109 -3.52 4.24 18.06
N MET A 110 -4.34 3.56 17.26
CA MET A 110 -4.62 3.97 15.86
C MET A 110 -5.35 5.32 15.79
N GLU A 111 -6.31 5.55 16.68
CA GLU A 111 -7.05 6.81 16.79
C GLU A 111 -6.12 7.96 17.18
N ARG A 112 -5.23 7.76 18.17
CA ARG A 112 -4.20 8.73 18.57
C ARG A 112 -3.30 9.13 17.41
N LEU A 113 -3.01 8.21 16.49
CA LEU A 113 -2.20 8.46 15.32
C LEU A 113 -2.96 9.13 14.17
N GLY A 114 -4.28 9.29 14.29
CA GLY A 114 -5.16 9.83 13.25
C GLY A 114 -5.26 8.90 12.04
N LEU A 115 -5.22 7.58 12.27
CA LEU A 115 -5.33 6.55 11.21
C LEU A 115 -6.77 6.05 11.03
N LEU A 116 -7.61 6.27 12.04
CA LEU A 116 -9.05 6.08 12.00
C LEU A 116 -9.70 7.47 11.97
N ASP A 117 -10.78 7.62 11.19
CA ASP A 117 -11.58 8.83 11.29
C ASP A 117 -12.28 8.80 12.68
N SER A 118 -12.33 9.95 13.35
CA SER A 118 -13.11 10.10 14.58
C SER A 118 -14.56 10.27 14.18
N ASP A 119 -15.48 9.59 14.85
CA ASP A 119 -16.93 9.71 14.64
C ASP A 119 -17.49 11.13 15.02
N ASP A 120 -16.65 12.16 15.06
CA ASP A 120 -16.97 13.51 15.58
C ASP A 120 -17.39 14.52 14.48
N ASP A 121 -17.60 14.08 13.23
CA ASP A 121 -18.21 14.90 12.16
C ASP A 121 -19.71 14.56 11.94
N ASP A 122 -20.41 14.11 12.99
CA ASP A 122 -21.87 13.99 13.03
C ASP A 122 -22.54 15.35 13.32
N ASP A 123 -22.58 16.20 12.30
CA ASP A 123 -23.73 17.07 12.05
C ASP A 123 -24.35 16.58 10.72
N ASP A 124 -25.16 15.53 10.78
CA ASP A 124 -26.38 15.36 9.95
C ASP A 124 -27.07 14.04 10.32
N ASP A 125 -28.29 14.16 10.85
CA ASP A 125 -29.24 13.07 11.13
C ASP A 125 -29.49 12.21 9.88
N ASP A 126 -28.99 10.97 9.83
CA ASP A 126 -29.56 9.89 9.03
C ASP A 126 -29.31 8.54 9.73
N ASP A 127 -30.40 7.89 10.14
CA ASP A 127 -30.46 6.59 10.82
C ASP A 127 -29.99 5.42 9.93
N ASP A 128 -28.70 5.33 9.60
CA ASP A 128 -28.10 4.15 8.96
C ASP A 128 -27.17 3.44 9.96
N GLU A 129 -27.67 2.34 10.53
CA GLU A 129 -26.96 1.44 11.44
C GLU A 129 -25.89 0.64 10.63
N GLY A 130 -24.83 1.32 10.19
CA GLY A 130 -23.79 0.79 9.30
C GLY A 130 -22.40 0.81 9.94
N GLY A 131 -21.68 -0.32 9.85
CA GLY A 131 -20.39 -0.53 10.50
C GLY A 131 -19.26 0.44 10.08
N VAL A 132 -18.20 0.41 10.89
CA VAL A 132 -16.98 1.21 10.79
C VAL A 132 -16.47 1.31 9.32
N ASN A 133 -16.39 2.54 8.79
CA ASN A 133 -15.56 2.94 7.64
C ASN A 133 -15.90 2.41 6.23
N GLU A 134 -17.15 2.40 5.78
CA GLU A 134 -17.44 2.03 4.37
C GLU A 134 -17.10 3.12 3.32
N ASN A 135 -16.87 4.38 3.68
CA ASN A 135 -16.89 5.48 2.68
C ASN A 135 -15.87 6.62 2.84
N ASP A 136 -14.82 6.50 3.68
CA ASP A 136 -13.83 7.56 3.86
C ASP A 136 -12.84 7.73 2.69
N GLY A 137 -12.83 6.77 1.76
CA GLY A 137 -11.97 6.75 0.58
C GLY A 137 -10.51 6.38 0.89
N ILE A 138 -10.23 5.81 2.07
CA ILE A 138 -8.91 5.34 2.49
C ILE A 138 -8.87 3.82 2.38
N ALA A 139 -7.90 3.30 1.63
CA ALA A 139 -7.65 1.85 1.57
C ALA A 139 -6.77 1.42 2.76
N ARG A 140 -7.35 0.76 3.76
CA ARG A 140 -6.61 0.19 4.91
C ARG A 140 -6.26 -1.26 4.62
N ILE A 141 -4.97 -1.54 4.43
CA ILE A 141 -4.47 -2.81 3.91
C ILE A 141 -3.64 -3.49 4.99
N PHE A 142 -4.09 -4.67 5.41
CA PHE A 142 -3.33 -5.56 6.28
C PHE A 142 -2.67 -6.64 5.43
N LEU A 143 -1.34 -6.65 5.34
CA LEU A 143 -0.65 -7.68 4.57
C LEU A 143 -0.68 -9.01 5.30
N ASP A 144 -1.37 -9.96 4.68
CA ASP A 144 -1.54 -11.32 5.17
C ASP A 144 -1.20 -12.31 4.06
N CYS A 145 -0.40 -13.32 4.40
CA CYS A 145 -0.07 -14.40 3.49
C CYS A 145 -1.21 -15.43 3.35
N GLY A 146 -2.26 -15.30 4.18
CA GLY A 146 -3.36 -16.24 4.26
C GLY A 146 -2.96 -17.54 4.94
N ASN A 147 -3.83 -18.52 4.83
CA ASN A 147 -3.63 -19.88 5.31
C ASN A 147 -3.94 -20.91 4.21
N GLU A 148 -3.88 -22.20 4.54
CA GLU A 148 -4.12 -23.28 3.57
C GLU A 148 -5.56 -23.31 3.03
N GLN A 149 -6.52 -22.70 3.73
CA GLN A 149 -7.93 -22.72 3.39
C GLN A 149 -8.39 -21.42 2.70
N GLU A 150 -7.76 -20.30 3.04
CA GLU A 150 -8.20 -18.97 2.64
C GLU A 150 -7.02 -18.09 2.24
N MET A 151 -7.05 -17.61 1.00
CA MET A 151 -6.09 -16.63 0.49
C MET A 151 -6.78 -15.29 0.32
N PRO A 152 -6.28 -14.22 0.99
CA PRO A 152 -6.85 -12.89 0.88
C PRO A 152 -6.83 -12.36 -0.57
N PRO A 153 -7.69 -11.39 -0.92
CA PRO A 153 -7.65 -10.74 -2.23
C PRO A 153 -6.30 -10.03 -2.47
N PRO A 154 -5.90 -9.82 -3.74
CA PRO A 154 -4.72 -9.01 -4.04
C PRO A 154 -4.86 -7.57 -3.50
N ALA A 155 -3.78 -7.02 -2.91
CA ALA A 155 -3.78 -5.67 -2.34
C ALA A 155 -4.23 -4.58 -3.33
N ARG A 156 -3.96 -4.76 -4.63
CA ARG A 156 -4.47 -3.88 -5.69
C ARG A 156 -5.99 -3.79 -5.69
N ASN A 157 -6.70 -4.92 -5.52
CA ASN A 157 -8.16 -4.95 -5.60
C ASN A 157 -8.78 -4.17 -4.44
N VAL A 158 -8.25 -4.35 -3.23
CA VAL A 158 -8.64 -3.58 -2.04
C VAL A 158 -8.52 -2.07 -2.29
N VAL A 159 -7.39 -1.61 -2.84
CA VAL A 159 -7.20 -0.19 -3.18
C VAL A 159 -8.23 0.29 -4.20
N LEU A 160 -8.45 -0.46 -5.28
CA LEU A 160 -9.41 -0.07 -6.32
C LEU A 160 -10.85 -0.09 -5.83
N GLU A 161 -11.22 -1.02 -4.97
CA GLU A 161 -12.57 -1.10 -4.43
C GLU A 161 -12.86 0.05 -3.47
N ARG A 162 -11.92 0.42 -2.60
CA ARG A 162 -12.08 1.53 -1.64
C ARG A 162 -11.88 2.91 -2.26
N CYS A 163 -10.82 3.09 -3.05
CA CYS A 163 -10.50 4.38 -3.66
C CYS A 163 -11.20 4.62 -5.01
N GLY A 164 -11.62 3.55 -5.71
CA GLY A 164 -12.30 3.64 -7.01
C GLY A 164 -13.81 3.82 -6.90
N ARG A 165 -14.43 3.47 -5.76
CA ARG A 165 -15.86 3.69 -5.45
C ARG A 165 -16.25 5.15 -5.22
N ARG A 166 -15.56 6.12 -5.85
CA ARG A 166 -15.97 7.54 -5.85
C ARG A 166 -17.31 7.69 -6.57
N ARG A 167 -18.42 7.41 -5.89
CA ARG A 167 -19.72 7.93 -6.31
C ARG A 167 -19.66 9.43 -6.10
N CYS A 168 -19.61 10.16 -7.21
CA CYS A 168 -20.03 11.55 -7.28
C CYS A 168 -21.50 11.61 -6.82
N HIS A 169 -21.74 11.70 -5.52
CA HIS A 169 -23.02 12.21 -5.06
C HIS A 169 -23.16 13.61 -5.66
N ALA A 170 -24.30 13.86 -6.31
CA ALA A 170 -24.60 15.09 -7.05
C ALA A 170 -24.60 16.36 -6.16
N GLY A 171 -24.22 16.26 -4.89
CA GLY A 171 -23.99 17.35 -3.95
C GLY A 171 -22.58 17.31 -3.33
N GLY A 172 -21.66 18.08 -3.89
CA GLY A 172 -20.83 19.00 -3.08
C GLY A 172 -19.60 18.52 -2.29
N ARG A 173 -19.33 17.23 -2.04
CA ARG A 173 -18.05 16.85 -1.37
C ARG A 173 -16.91 16.70 -2.38
N LYS A 174 -16.00 17.68 -2.40
CA LYS A 174 -14.75 17.68 -3.18
C LYS A 174 -13.95 16.43 -2.79
N GLY A 175 -13.92 15.40 -3.65
CA GLY A 175 -13.36 14.09 -3.31
C GLY A 175 -11.93 14.16 -2.74
N ARG A 176 -11.77 13.69 -1.50
CA ARG A 176 -10.49 13.52 -0.78
C ARG A 176 -9.53 12.73 -1.66
N MET A 177 -8.25 13.15 -1.77
CA MET A 177 -7.27 12.44 -2.60
C MET A 177 -7.19 10.96 -2.19
N PRO A 178 -7.06 10.02 -3.15
CA PRO A 178 -7.01 8.61 -2.81
C PRO A 178 -5.78 8.37 -1.93
N SER A 179 -5.96 7.63 -0.86
CA SER A 179 -4.88 7.35 0.08
C SER A 179 -4.99 5.92 0.61
N ALA A 180 -3.86 5.40 1.07
CA ALA A 180 -3.79 4.05 1.61
C ALA A 180 -2.98 4.01 2.90
N ILE A 181 -3.32 3.07 3.77
CA ILE A 181 -2.54 2.69 4.94
C ILE A 181 -2.13 1.24 4.73
N LEU A 182 -0.83 0.97 4.76
CA LEU A 182 -0.28 -0.35 4.53
C LEU A 182 0.39 -0.87 5.81
N ALA A 183 -0.14 -1.94 6.39
CA ALA A 183 0.44 -2.60 7.56
C ALA A 183 1.28 -3.81 7.15
N VAL A 184 2.56 -3.82 7.54
CA VAL A 184 3.52 -4.89 7.24
C VAL A 184 4.15 -5.39 8.54
N GLY A 185 4.03 -6.70 8.78
CA GLY A 185 4.53 -7.35 9.99
C GLY A 185 6.05 -7.56 10.00
N PRO A 186 6.60 -8.02 11.14
CA PRO A 186 8.01 -8.36 11.29
C PRO A 186 8.31 -9.68 10.56
N GLU A 187 9.52 -10.22 10.71
CA GLU A 187 9.94 -11.44 10.01
C GLU A 187 9.09 -12.67 10.30
N ARG A 188 8.40 -12.68 11.44
CA ARG A 188 7.50 -13.75 11.86
C ARG A 188 6.03 -13.45 11.59
N GLY A 189 5.73 -12.32 10.96
CA GLY A 189 4.36 -11.84 10.77
C GLY A 189 3.73 -11.30 12.05
N TRP A 190 2.46 -10.93 11.93
CA TRP A 190 1.62 -10.49 13.04
C TRP A 190 1.06 -11.69 13.82
N THR A 191 0.74 -11.50 15.10
CA THR A 191 -0.03 -12.51 15.85
C THR A 191 -1.52 -12.44 15.49
N ASP A 192 -2.25 -13.51 15.82
CA ASP A 192 -3.71 -13.51 15.67
C ASP A 192 -4.39 -12.39 16.46
N ASN A 193 -3.81 -12.01 17.61
CA ASN A 193 -4.32 -10.91 18.42
C ASN A 193 -4.12 -9.55 17.71
N GLU A 194 -2.92 -9.31 17.18
CA GLU A 194 -2.64 -8.10 16.39
C GLU A 194 -3.52 -8.05 15.12
N ALA A 195 -3.67 -9.19 14.43
CA ALA A 195 -4.52 -9.29 13.24
C ALA A 195 -5.98 -8.92 13.54
N ARG A 196 -6.54 -9.39 14.66
CA ARG A 196 -7.89 -9.00 15.11
C ARG A 196 -8.01 -7.50 15.35
N VAL A 197 -7.03 -6.88 16.00
CA VAL A 197 -7.06 -5.42 16.20
C VAL A 197 -7.06 -4.68 14.87
N PHE A 198 -6.21 -5.06 13.92
CA PHE A 198 -6.18 -4.44 12.60
C PHE A 198 -7.50 -4.63 11.83
N VAL A 199 -7.95 -5.88 11.71
CA VAL A 199 -9.08 -6.26 10.84
C VAL A 199 -10.41 -5.97 11.50
N ASP A 200 -10.65 -6.50 12.70
CA ASP A 200 -11.95 -6.46 13.36
C ASP A 200 -12.22 -5.10 14.03
N GLU A 201 -11.20 -4.46 14.62
CA GLU A 201 -11.41 -3.22 15.39
C GLU A 201 -11.10 -1.94 14.59
N CYS A 202 -10.15 -2.01 13.66
CA CYS A 202 -9.62 -0.84 12.94
C CYS A 202 -10.03 -0.78 11.45
N GLY A 203 -10.79 -1.78 10.97
CA GLY A 203 -11.33 -1.80 9.61
C GLY A 203 -10.26 -1.97 8.52
N PHE A 204 -9.15 -2.64 8.81
CA PHE A 204 -8.20 -3.06 7.78
C PHE A 204 -8.72 -4.27 7.02
N GLU A 205 -8.45 -4.31 5.72
CA GLU A 205 -8.77 -5.45 4.87
C GLU A 205 -7.52 -6.29 4.66
N SER A 206 -7.61 -7.58 5.00
CA SER A 206 -6.56 -8.55 4.71
C SER A 206 -6.31 -8.62 3.20
N ALA A 207 -5.04 -8.56 2.81
CA ALA A 207 -4.65 -8.61 1.41
C ALA A 207 -3.31 -9.31 1.19
N THR A 208 -3.17 -9.94 0.02
CA THR A 208 -1.94 -10.60 -0.42
C THR A 208 -1.19 -9.79 -1.49
N LEU A 209 0.12 -10.03 -1.58
CA LEU A 209 0.98 -9.53 -2.67
C LEU A 209 1.13 -10.56 -3.81
N GLY A 210 0.48 -11.73 -3.69
CA GLY A 210 0.50 -12.82 -4.66
C GLY A 210 0.73 -14.18 -4.00
N GLY A 211 0.85 -15.24 -4.80
CA GLY A 211 0.97 -16.62 -4.29
C GLY A 211 2.33 -16.98 -3.67
N SER A 212 3.23 -16.01 -3.44
CA SER A 212 4.56 -16.25 -2.85
C SER A 212 4.67 -15.57 -1.49
N ILE A 213 5.18 -16.30 -0.50
CA ILE A 213 5.50 -15.74 0.82
C ILE A 213 6.77 -14.90 0.68
N LEU A 214 6.62 -13.58 0.88
CA LEU A 214 7.72 -12.63 0.75
C LEU A 214 8.38 -12.37 2.10
N ARG A 215 9.70 -12.15 2.07
CA ARG A 215 10.41 -11.58 3.23
C ARG A 215 9.97 -10.14 3.44
N VAL A 216 10.10 -9.63 4.67
CA VAL A 216 9.66 -8.27 5.06
C VAL A 216 10.18 -7.18 4.12
N ASP A 217 11.44 -7.24 3.73
CA ASP A 217 12.03 -6.27 2.80
C ASP A 217 11.38 -6.30 1.42
N ALA A 218 11.21 -7.49 0.86
CA ALA A 218 10.51 -7.68 -0.41
C ALA A 218 9.03 -7.27 -0.29
N ALA A 219 8.35 -7.61 0.81
CA ALA A 219 6.95 -7.29 1.06
C ALA A 219 6.73 -5.77 1.13
N VAL A 220 7.60 -5.03 1.81
CA VAL A 220 7.54 -3.56 1.84
C VAL A 220 7.70 -2.98 0.43
N VAL A 221 8.73 -3.38 -0.32
CA VAL A 221 9.00 -2.81 -1.65
C VAL A 221 7.89 -3.15 -2.65
N VAL A 222 7.45 -4.41 -2.68
CA VAL A 222 6.39 -4.89 -3.57
C VAL A 222 5.04 -4.28 -3.18
N GLY A 223 4.71 -4.24 -1.89
CA GLY A 223 3.50 -3.62 -1.37
C GLY A 223 3.41 -2.14 -1.72
N LEU A 224 4.47 -1.38 -1.47
CA LEU A 224 4.53 0.04 -1.86
C LEU A 224 4.37 0.23 -3.37
N GLY A 225 4.99 -0.62 -4.19
CA GLY A 225 4.86 -0.57 -5.65
C GLY A 225 3.43 -0.85 -6.14
N ILE A 226 2.82 -1.94 -5.67
CA ILE A 226 1.45 -2.34 -6.05
C ILE A 226 0.44 -1.29 -5.61
N VAL A 227 0.53 -0.82 -4.36
CA VAL A 227 -0.39 0.18 -3.82
C VAL A 227 -0.20 1.52 -4.53
N SER A 228 1.04 1.93 -4.83
CA SER A 228 1.29 3.18 -5.57
C SER A 228 0.66 3.13 -6.96
N ALA A 229 0.84 2.03 -7.70
CA ALA A 229 0.25 1.86 -9.02
C ALA A 229 -1.29 1.85 -8.97
N ALA A 230 -1.89 1.21 -7.96
CA ALA A 230 -3.33 1.21 -7.80
C ALA A 230 -3.89 2.61 -7.46
N LEU A 231 -3.16 3.38 -6.63
CA LEU A 231 -3.51 4.77 -6.33
C LEU A 231 -3.38 5.69 -7.56
N ASP A 232 -2.39 5.45 -8.43
CA ASP A 232 -2.27 6.14 -9.72
C ASP A 232 -3.49 5.90 -10.60
N GLU A 233 -3.95 4.65 -10.71
CA GLU A 233 -5.16 4.29 -11.45
C GLU A 233 -6.39 5.02 -10.88
N CYS A 234 -6.57 5.02 -9.55
CA CYS A 234 -7.66 5.75 -8.88
C CYS A 234 -7.58 7.26 -9.12
N HIS A 235 -6.39 7.84 -9.07
CA HIS A 235 -6.18 9.26 -9.32
C HIS A 235 -6.53 9.63 -10.77
N ALA A 236 -6.08 8.82 -11.74
CA ALA A 236 -6.37 9.02 -13.16
C ALA A 236 -7.87 8.89 -13.47
N MET A 237 -8.55 7.89 -12.91
CA MET A 237 -10.01 7.72 -13.07
C MET A 237 -10.79 8.93 -12.52
N GLY A 238 -10.35 9.49 -11.40
CA GLY A 238 -10.92 10.72 -10.84
C GLY A 238 -10.73 11.96 -11.72
N MET A 239 -9.72 11.98 -12.61
CA MET A 239 -9.50 13.05 -13.57
C MET A 239 -10.32 12.87 -14.85
N THR A 240 -10.59 11.63 -15.28
CA THR A 240 -11.36 11.33 -16.51
C THR A 240 -12.88 11.39 -16.32
N GLY A 241 -13.39 11.13 -15.11
CA GLY A 241 -14.82 11.22 -14.78
C GLY A 241 -15.42 12.63 -14.84
N GLY A 242 -14.60 13.66 -15.12
CA GLY A 242 -15.04 15.04 -15.35
C GLY A 242 -15.54 15.33 -16.77
N GLY A 243 -15.53 14.34 -17.68
CA GLY A 243 -16.12 14.50 -19.01
C GLY A 243 -15.98 13.25 -19.89
N GLY A 244 -17.07 12.48 -20.02
CA GLY A 244 -17.25 11.54 -21.13
C GLY A 244 -17.68 10.12 -20.75
N SER A 245 -18.98 9.85 -20.93
CA SER A 245 -19.62 8.57 -21.31
C SER A 245 -19.14 7.25 -20.66
N ASP A 246 -19.96 6.74 -19.75
CA ASP A 246 -19.81 5.49 -18.96
C ASP A 246 -19.90 4.15 -19.72
N ASP A 247 -19.78 4.10 -21.05
CA ASP A 247 -20.06 2.86 -21.82
C ASP A 247 -18.83 2.02 -22.20
N ALA A 248 -17.60 2.38 -21.80
CA ALA A 248 -16.39 1.77 -22.36
C ALA A 248 -15.73 0.65 -21.53
N ILE A 249 -16.06 0.47 -20.24
CA ILE A 249 -15.24 -0.39 -19.35
C ILE A 249 -15.76 -1.84 -19.25
N ALA A 250 -17.05 -2.10 -19.55
CA ALA A 250 -17.59 -3.46 -19.53
C ALA A 250 -17.10 -4.34 -20.71
N GLY A 251 -16.68 -3.75 -21.83
CA GLY A 251 -16.37 -4.50 -23.06
C GLY A 251 -15.01 -5.21 -23.10
N ARG A 252 -14.09 -4.91 -22.18
CA ARG A 252 -12.69 -5.39 -22.29
C ARG A 252 -12.41 -6.69 -21.51
N MET A 253 -13.23 -7.04 -20.53
CA MET A 253 -13.07 -8.28 -19.75
C MET A 253 -13.70 -9.51 -20.42
N GLU A 254 -14.76 -9.36 -21.22
CA GLU A 254 -15.43 -10.52 -21.83
C GLU A 254 -14.71 -11.10 -23.07
N THR A 255 -13.87 -10.31 -23.76
CA THR A 255 -13.19 -10.77 -24.98
C THR A 255 -11.95 -11.62 -24.71
N SER A 256 -11.33 -11.52 -23.52
CA SER A 256 -10.11 -12.25 -23.21
C SER A 256 -10.39 -13.69 -22.72
N THR A 257 -11.54 -13.93 -22.10
CA THR A 257 -11.90 -15.25 -21.55
C THR A 257 -12.51 -16.16 -22.62
N ARG A 258 -13.18 -15.61 -23.63
CA ARG A 258 -13.76 -16.41 -24.75
C ARG A 258 -12.71 -16.93 -25.74
N LYS A 259 -11.58 -16.25 -25.92
CA LYS A 259 -10.54 -16.69 -26.86
C LYS A 259 -9.73 -17.89 -26.37
N ARG A 260 -9.66 -18.12 -25.05
CA ARG A 260 -8.97 -19.29 -24.47
C ARG A 260 -9.83 -20.56 -24.38
N ALA A 261 -11.15 -20.44 -24.55
CA ALA A 261 -12.08 -21.57 -24.42
C ALA A 261 -12.41 -22.27 -25.75
N LEU A 262 -11.95 -21.75 -26.90
CA LEU A 262 -12.23 -22.33 -28.22
C LEU A 262 -11.09 -23.18 -28.82
N GLU A 263 -9.91 -23.24 -28.21
CA GLU A 263 -8.75 -23.95 -28.79
C GLU A 263 -8.42 -25.32 -28.13
N SER A 264 -9.30 -25.89 -27.33
CA SER A 264 -9.05 -27.21 -26.74
C SER A 264 -10.29 -28.10 -26.67
N SER A 265 -10.51 -28.94 -27.70
CA SER A 265 -11.19 -30.25 -27.61
C SER A 265 -11.14 -31.02 -28.94
N PRO A 266 -11.28 -32.36 -28.91
CA PRO A 266 -10.32 -33.29 -29.53
C PRO A 266 -10.83 -33.99 -30.80
N THR A 267 -9.92 -34.53 -31.61
CA THR A 267 -10.25 -35.49 -32.67
C THR A 267 -9.67 -36.87 -32.35
N SER A 268 -10.56 -37.78 -31.96
CA SER A 268 -10.39 -39.23 -31.94
C SER A 268 -10.53 -39.81 -33.35
N HIS A 269 -9.64 -40.72 -33.77
CA HIS A 269 -9.91 -41.73 -34.80
C HIS A 269 -9.08 -42.99 -34.52
N ASP A 270 -9.77 -44.13 -34.58
CA ASP A 270 -9.36 -45.48 -34.20
C ASP A 270 -8.49 -46.21 -35.26
N ASP A 271 -7.79 -47.24 -34.74
CA ASP A 271 -7.42 -48.56 -35.29
C ASP A 271 -6.81 -48.74 -36.70
N GLU A 272 -5.60 -49.34 -36.77
CA GLU A 272 -5.46 -50.80 -37.04
C GLU A 272 -3.99 -51.30 -36.89
N PRO A 273 -3.74 -52.62 -36.70
CA PRO A 273 -2.47 -53.17 -36.22
C PRO A 273 -1.66 -53.94 -37.27
N ARG A 274 -0.31 -53.91 -37.21
CA ARG A 274 0.59 -54.94 -37.79
C ARG A 274 1.93 -55.08 -37.06
N SER A 275 2.05 -56.18 -36.30
CA SER A 275 3.12 -57.19 -36.17
C SER A 275 4.64 -56.84 -36.14
N PRO A 276 5.47 -57.69 -35.47
CA PRO A 276 6.74 -57.32 -34.85
C PRO A 276 7.98 -57.74 -35.65
N PHE A 277 9.10 -57.02 -35.52
CA PHE A 277 10.43 -57.52 -35.92
C PHE A 277 11.58 -56.98 -35.05
N ASN A 278 12.15 -57.93 -34.30
CA ASN A 278 13.54 -58.20 -33.88
C ASN A 278 14.59 -57.11 -33.53
N VAL A 279 15.10 -57.26 -32.29
CA VAL A 279 16.48 -57.55 -31.83
C VAL A 279 17.68 -57.16 -32.73
N GLU A 280 18.61 -56.39 -32.13
CA GLU A 280 20.09 -56.51 -32.05
C GLU A 280 20.63 -55.08 -31.75
N GLY A 281 21.48 -54.78 -30.78
CA GLY A 281 22.53 -55.56 -30.14
C GLY A 281 23.90 -55.10 -30.68
N GLU A 282 24.44 -53.99 -30.14
CA GLU A 282 25.88 -53.68 -30.00
C GLU A 282 26.08 -52.45 -29.10
#